data_AF-A0A454TSQ9-F1
#
_entry.id   AF-A0A454TSQ9-F1
#
_cell.length_a   1.000
_cell.length_b   1.000
_cell.length_c   1.000
_cell.angle_alpha   90.00
_cell.angle_beta   90.00
_cell.angle_gamma   90.00
#
_symmetry.space_group_name_H-M   'P 1'
#
loop_
_entity.id
_entity.type
_entity.pdbx_description
1 polymer ?
#
loop_
_entity_poly.entity_id
_entity_poly.type
_entity_poly.pdbx_seq_one_letter_code
_entity_poly.pdbx_strand_id
1 'polypeptide(L)'
;MKLVCPHCDTRMHIRTSRPVSLLSRELYAQCPNVDCAYTCVAIVSQIRTIAPSMAPNPKAYLPIGRTRHLPGNPRQLDLLPG
;
A
#
# COMPACT_ATOMS: atom_id res chain seq x y z
N MET A 1 -6.28 4.70 -4.99
CA MET A 1 -5.35 5.50 -4.16
C MET A 1 -5.63 6.98 -4.35
N LYS A 2 -5.43 7.81 -3.33
CA LYS A 2 -5.54 9.27 -3.42
C LYS A 2 -4.13 9.86 -3.33
N LEU A 3 -3.53 10.18 -4.47
CA LEU A 3 -2.29 10.97 -4.50
C LEU A 3 -2.67 12.45 -4.42
N VAL A 4 -2.01 13.18 -3.53
CA VAL A 4 -2.29 14.60 -3.27
C VAL A 4 -1.12 15.42 -3.79
N CYS A 5 -1.41 16.50 -4.50
CA CYS A 5 -0.39 17.39 -5.03
C CYS A 5 0.30 18.12 -3.87
N PRO A 6 1.64 18.08 -3.75
CA PRO A 6 2.35 18.73 -2.65
C PRO A 6 2.35 20.26 -2.74
N HIS A 7 1.87 20.83 -3.85
CA HIS A 7 1.89 22.28 -4.09
C HIS A 7 0.55 22.98 -3.82
N CYS A 8 -0.57 22.29 -4.02
CA CYS A 8 -1.91 22.89 -3.94
C CYS A 8 -2.97 21.98 -3.32
N ASP A 9 -2.56 20.87 -2.72
CA ASP A 9 -3.42 19.86 -2.07
C ASP A 9 -4.54 19.25 -2.94
N THR A 10 -4.53 19.56 -4.23
CA THR A 10 -5.48 19.01 -5.19
C THR A 10 -5.18 17.53 -5.41
N ARG A 11 -6.24 16.72 -5.52
CA ARG A 11 -6.11 15.30 -5.85
C ARG A 11 -5.52 15.14 -7.26
N MET A 12 -4.38 14.45 -7.35
CA MET A 12 -3.71 14.19 -8.61
C MET A 12 -4.39 13.06 -9.39
N HIS A 13 -4.24 13.10 -10.71
CA HIS A 13 -4.70 12.06 -11.65
C HIS A 13 -3.51 11.22 -12.11
N ILE A 14 -3.60 9.91 -11.93
CA ILE A 14 -2.64 8.96 -12.50
C ILE A 14 -3.01 8.77 -13.97
N ARG A 15 -2.10 9.09 -14.88
CA ARG A 15 -2.28 8.95 -16.32
C ARG A 15 -1.96 7.55 -16.79
N THR A 16 -0.83 7.02 -16.34
CA THR A 16 -0.38 5.66 -16.67
C THR A 16 0.38 5.05 -15.49
N SER A 17 0.55 3.74 -15.52
CA SER A 17 1.40 3.03 -14.56
C SER A 17 2.18 1.94 -15.26
N ARG A 18 3.35 1.59 -14.73
CA ARG A 18 4.13 0.44 -15.18
C ARG A 18 4.60 -0.41 -14.00
N PRO A 19 4.64 -1.75 -14.14
CA PRO A 19 5.26 -2.60 -13.14
C PRO A 19 6.78 -2.35 -13.10
N VAL A 20 7.35 -2.32 -11.90
CA VAL A 20 8.81 -2.21 -11.69
C VAL A 20 9.34 -3.45 -10.99
N SER A 21 8.56 -4.02 -10.07
CA SER A 21 8.84 -5.30 -9.43
C SER A 21 7.54 -6.04 -9.13
N LEU A 22 7.63 -7.25 -8.58
CA LEU A 22 6.45 -7.99 -8.11
C LEU A 22 5.61 -7.19 -7.08
N LEU A 23 6.27 -6.32 -6.30
CA LEU A 23 5.68 -5.58 -5.19
C LEU A 23 5.64 -4.06 -5.41
N SER A 24 5.96 -3.59 -6.61
CA SER A 24 6.13 -2.15 -6.87
C SER A 24 5.66 -1.75 -8.25
N ARG A 25 4.99 -0.58 -8.32
CA ARG A 25 4.57 0.06 -9.56
C ARG A 25 5.00 1.52 -9.57
N GLU A 26 5.47 1.97 -10.73
CA GLU A 26 5.64 3.38 -11.05
C GLU A 26 4.34 3.95 -11.60
N LEU A 27 4.03 5.18 -11.20
CA LEU A 27 2.83 5.91 -11.54
C LEU A 27 3.23 7.25 -12.14
N TYR A 28 2.75 7.56 -13.33
CA TYR A 28 2.87 8.89 -13.92
C TYR A 28 1.63 9.67 -13.57
N ALA A 29 1.77 10.75 -12.80
CA ALA A 29 0.66 11.52 -12.26
C ALA A 29 0.77 13.00 -12.59
N GLN A 30 -0.40 13.65 -12.72
CA GLN A 30 -0.52 15.06 -13.04
C GLN A 30 -1.58 15.72 -12.16
N CYS A 31 -1.28 16.92 -11.68
CA CYS A 31 -2.23 17.79 -11.01
C CYS A 31 -3.23 18.34 -12.04
N PRO A 32 -4.56 18.19 -11.81
CA PRO A 32 -5.56 18.72 -12.73
C PRO A 32 -5.78 20.24 -12.58
N ASN A 33 -5.29 20.85 -11.49
CA ASN A 33 -5.32 22.30 -11.35
C ASN A 33 -4.36 22.92 -12.37
N VAL A 34 -4.92 23.69 -13.32
CA VAL A 34 -4.20 24.28 -14.45
C VAL A 34 -3.14 25.28 -13.98
N ASP A 35 -3.40 26.01 -12.89
CA ASP A 35 -2.43 26.97 -12.34
C ASP A 35 -1.24 26.27 -11.68
N CYS A 36 -1.46 25.05 -11.16
CA CYS A 36 -0.40 24.26 -10.54
C CYS A 36 0.38 23.44 -11.56
N ALA A 37 -0.32 22.76 -12.49
CA ALA A 37 0.21 21.93 -13.58
C ALA A 37 1.30 20.90 -13.20
N TYR A 38 1.48 20.62 -11.90
CA TYR A 38 2.54 19.76 -11.41
C TYR A 38 2.41 18.35 -11.96
N THR A 39 3.52 17.83 -12.50
CA THR A 39 3.59 16.48 -13.09
C THR A 39 4.74 15.73 -12.46
N CYS A 40 4.51 14.49 -12.04
CA CYS A 40 5.52 13.70 -11.35
C CYS A 40 5.43 12.21 -11.67
N VAL A 41 6.49 11.49 -11.29
CA VAL A 41 6.50 10.03 -11.20
C VAL A 41 6.56 9.65 -9.73
N ALA A 42 5.69 8.71 -9.32
CA ALA A 42 5.65 8.18 -7.96
C ALA A 42 5.77 6.65 -7.97
N ILE A 43 6.41 6.08 -6.94
CA ILE A 43 6.48 4.63 -6.74
C ILE A 43 5.53 4.24 -5.62
N VAL A 44 4.68 3.25 -5.87
CA VAL A 44 3.84 2.62 -4.84
C VAL A 44 4.30 1.19 -4.66
N SER A 45 4.59 0.82 -3.41
CA SER A 45 5.08 -0.50 -3.03
C SER A 45 4.32 -1.09 -1.86
N GLN A 46 4.08 -2.41 -1.88
CA GLN A 46 3.77 -3.14 -0.66
C GLN A 46 5.02 -3.22 0.21
N ILE A 47 4.91 -2.93 1.51
CA ILE A 47 6.07 -2.86 2.43
C ILE A 47 6.00 -3.83 3.61
N ARG A 48 4.79 -4.23 4.02
CA ARG A 48 4.56 -5.21 5.07
C ARG A 48 3.20 -5.88 4.89
N THR A 49 3.10 -7.10 5.37
CA THR A 49 1.84 -7.84 5.44
C THR A 49 1.09 -7.43 6.71
N ILE A 50 -0.15 -6.95 6.58
CA ILE A 50 -1.05 -6.69 7.72
C ILE A 50 -1.85 -7.95 8.08
N ALA A 51 -2.35 -8.65 7.07
CA ALA A 51 -2.98 -9.96 7.19
C ALA A 51 -2.50 -10.84 6.02
N PRO A 52 -2.23 -12.15 6.24
CA PRO A 52 -1.76 -13.03 5.19
C PRO A 52 -2.84 -13.24 4.11
N SER A 53 -2.41 -13.50 2.87
CA SER A 53 -3.31 -13.90 1.78
C SER A 53 -3.80 -15.33 1.99
N MET A 54 -5.07 -15.60 1.68
CA MET A 54 -5.62 -16.96 1.64
C MET A 54 -5.12 -17.79 0.44
N ALA A 55 -4.50 -17.13 -0.54
CA ALA A 55 -3.81 -17.75 -1.67
C ALA A 55 -2.44 -17.07 -1.84
N PRO A 56 -1.41 -17.48 -1.07
CA PRO A 56 -0.12 -16.81 -1.07
C PRO A 56 0.65 -17.07 -2.37
N ASN A 57 1.22 -16.00 -2.94
CA ASN A 57 2.25 -16.14 -3.97
C ASN A 57 3.60 -16.34 -3.27
N PRO A 58 4.29 -17.48 -3.45
CA PRO A 58 5.55 -17.77 -2.76
C PRO A 58 6.69 -16.81 -3.13
N LYS A 59 6.58 -16.10 -4.26
CA LYS A 59 7.55 -15.08 -4.68
C LYS A 59 7.31 -13.71 -4.03
N ALA A 60 6.14 -13.48 -3.44
CA ALA A 60 5.74 -12.21 -2.84
C ALA A 60 6.08 -12.17 -1.34
N TYR A 61 7.37 -12.20 -1.01
CA TYR A 61 7.82 -12.15 0.37
C TYR A 61 7.80 -10.72 0.92
N LEU A 62 7.05 -10.52 2.01
CA LEU A 62 6.93 -9.26 2.75
C LEU A 62 7.03 -9.55 4.24
N PRO A 63 7.74 -8.72 5.02
CA PRO A 63 7.77 -8.89 6.47
C PRO A 63 6.34 -8.75 7.02
N ILE A 64 5.96 -9.65 7.92
CA ILE A 64 4.69 -9.54 8.65
C ILE A 64 4.87 -8.40 9.65
N GLY A 65 4.03 -7.36 9.53
CA GLY A 65 4.04 -6.28 10.50
C GLY A 65 3.68 -6.83 11.87
N ARG A 66 4.30 -6.32 12.95
CA ARG A 66 3.94 -6.72 14.31
C ARG A 66 2.44 -6.51 14.50
N THR A 67 1.67 -7.59 14.52
CA THR A 67 0.29 -7.54 14.97
C THR A 67 0.36 -7.05 16.41
N ARG A 68 -0.30 -5.93 16.72
CA ARG A 68 -0.48 -5.54 18.12
C ARG A 68 -1.27 -6.69 18.73
N HIS A 69 -0.66 -7.51 19.58
CA HIS A 69 -1.41 -8.47 20.37
C HIS A 69 -2.46 -7.64 21.11
N LEU A 70 -3.72 -7.80 20.72
CA LEU A 70 -4.81 -7.33 21.57
C LEU A 70 -4.61 -8.04 22.91
N PRO A 71 -4.83 -7.37 24.06
CA PRO A 71 -4.85 -8.06 25.34
C PRO A 71 -5.81 -9.25 25.19
N GLY A 72 -5.31 -10.45 25.50
CA GLY A 72 -6.04 -11.69 25.28
C GLY A 72 -7.45 -11.57 25.86
N ASN A 73 -8.48 -11.78 25.04
CA ASN A 73 -9.83 -11.80 25.55
C ASN A 73 -9.93 -12.98 26.53
N PRO A 74 -10.23 -12.76 27.82
CA PRO A 74 -10.26 -13.86 28.81
C PRO A 74 -11.33 -14.91 28.51
N ARG A 75 -12.23 -14.65 27.55
CA ARG A 75 -13.26 -15.58 27.08
C ARG A 75 -12.86 -16.32 25.79
N GLN A 76 -11.69 -16.03 25.23
CA GLN A 76 -11.22 -16.70 24.02
C GLN A 76 -10.54 -18.02 24.41
N LEU A 77 -11.16 -19.13 24.03
CA LEU A 77 -10.61 -20.46 24.21
C LEU A 77 -9.39 -20.63 23.28
N ASP A 78 -8.28 -21.15 23.79
CA ASP A 78 -7.11 -21.48 22.97
C ASP A 78 -7.42 -22.70 22.09
N LEU A 79 -7.65 -22.47 20.80
CA LEU A 79 -8.08 -23.48 19.84
C LEU A 79 -6.91 -24.24 19.16
N LEU A 80 -5.67 -24.08 19.61
CA LEU A 80 -4.50 -24.76 19.04
C LEU A 80 -3.75 -25.54 20.14
N PRO A 81 -3.56 -26.87 20.00
CA PRO A 81 -2.60 -27.60 20.82
C PRO A 81 -1.17 -27.23 20.40
N GLY A 82 -0.30 -27.02 21.40
CA GLY A 82 1.12 -26.74 21.20
C GLY A 82 1.92 -27.91 20.68
#